data_AF-A0A920H3I9-F1
#
_entry.id   AF-A0A920H3I9-F1
#
_cell.length_a   1.000
_cell.length_b   1.000
_cell.length_c   1.000
_cell.angle_alpha   90.00
_cell.angle_beta   90.00
_cell.angle_gamma   90.00
#
_symmetry.space_group_name_H-M   'P 1'
#
loop_
_entity.id
_entity.type
_entity.pdbx_description
1 polymer ?
#
loop_
_entity_poly.entity_id
_entity_poly.type
_entity_poly.pdbx_seq_one_letter_code
_entity_poly.pdbx_strand_id
1 'polypeptide(L)'
;MPSRVSRLPSRDRAQRLSSPPSLPSILGWRKADHRNPDRPAGPVRRDPGGYRTGLRESGTAVAAKRAIIDGVPLTHRIVTLTGEALASPQNVTACLGTPITALLTHAGLNAAPQQRIIHGGPMMGFAVSDLNTPITKITNCLLAPTPTELPLPEPAKPCIRCGHCAEACPASLLPQQLYWYARAKDQEQLAEHRLFDCIECGACAYVCPSQIPLVQYYRAAKGQIRDSEQEKRRSDNSRERFEARQVRLETEAAEREAKRAARKAAAQSKAAEGGADPIQAAIERAKARNAEQTSEPEQTP
;
A
#
# COMPACT_ATOMS: atom_id res chain seq x y z
N MET A 1 17.98 24.91 -18.80
CA MET A 1 16.90 24.28 -19.59
C MET A 1 15.57 24.81 -19.05
N PRO A 2 14.92 25.82 -19.67
CA PRO A 2 13.73 26.42 -19.09
C PRO A 2 12.54 25.48 -19.26
N SER A 3 11.88 25.15 -18.15
CA SER A 3 10.65 24.37 -18.09
C SER A 3 9.50 25.14 -18.74
N ARG A 4 9.03 24.68 -19.90
CA ARG A 4 7.83 25.21 -20.56
C ARG A 4 6.59 24.84 -19.74
N VAL A 5 6.15 25.76 -18.88
CA VAL A 5 4.79 25.76 -18.33
C VAL A 5 3.89 26.48 -19.33
N SER A 6 3.13 25.72 -20.12
CA SER A 6 2.18 26.29 -21.07
C SER A 6 0.91 26.76 -20.36
N ARG A 7 0.61 28.05 -20.46
CA ARG A 7 -0.69 28.61 -20.08
C ARG A 7 -1.74 28.10 -21.07
N LEU A 8 -2.87 27.62 -20.57
CA LEU A 8 -4.04 27.36 -21.40
C LEU A 8 -4.70 28.69 -21.78
N PRO A 9 -5.18 28.87 -23.02
CA PRO A 9 -5.77 30.12 -23.48
C PRO A 9 -7.12 30.42 -22.79
N SER A 10 -7.36 31.71 -22.55
CA SER A 10 -8.52 32.28 -21.85
C SER A 10 -9.83 32.12 -22.63
N ARG A 11 -10.78 31.42 -21.99
CA ARG A 11 -12.23 31.66 -21.79
C ARG A 11 -13.15 32.41 -22.79
N ASP A 12 -12.78 32.75 -24.02
CA ASP A 12 -13.64 33.58 -24.90
C ASP A 12 -14.29 32.90 -26.13
N ARG A 13 -14.34 31.55 -26.17
CA ARG A 13 -14.95 30.83 -27.31
C ARG A 13 -16.08 29.87 -26.97
N ALA A 14 -16.81 30.11 -25.88
CA ALA A 14 -17.88 29.22 -25.39
C ALA A 14 -19.29 29.84 -25.38
N GLN A 15 -19.54 30.94 -26.11
CA GLN A 15 -20.85 31.63 -26.13
C GLN A 15 -21.67 31.49 -27.42
N ARG A 16 -21.39 30.51 -28.29
CA ARG A 16 -22.25 30.23 -29.46
C ARG A 16 -22.48 28.74 -29.66
N LEU A 17 -23.20 28.13 -28.74
CA LEU A 17 -23.97 26.92 -29.04
C LEU A 17 -25.36 27.10 -28.42
N SER A 18 -26.33 27.16 -29.32
CA SER A 18 -27.76 27.32 -29.14
C SER A 18 -28.38 26.36 -28.14
N SER A 19 -29.40 26.84 -27.43
CA SER A 19 -30.29 26.13 -26.52
C SER A 19 -30.72 24.75 -27.01
N PRO A 20 -30.68 23.69 -26.18
CA PRO A 20 -31.24 22.40 -26.54
C PRO A 20 -32.78 22.42 -26.39
N PRO A 21 -33.54 21.73 -27.26
CA PRO A 21 -34.98 21.65 -27.15
C PRO A 21 -35.39 20.77 -25.95
N SER A 22 -36.51 21.14 -25.35
CA SER A 22 -37.18 20.45 -24.24
C SER A 22 -37.42 18.97 -24.53
N LEU A 23 -36.80 18.08 -23.75
CA LEU A 23 -37.12 16.65 -23.74
C LEU A 23 -38.21 16.35 -22.68
N PRO A 24 -39.21 15.50 -23.01
CA PRO A 24 -40.34 15.22 -22.14
C PRO A 24 -39.96 14.31 -20.96
N SER A 25 -40.64 14.55 -19.85
CA SER A 25 -40.60 13.81 -18.58
C SER A 25 -40.90 12.31 -18.75
N ILE A 26 -39.85 11.50 -18.93
CA ILE A 26 -39.91 10.04 -18.83
C ILE A 26 -38.82 9.63 -17.84
N LEU A 27 -39.20 9.50 -16.57
CA LEU A 27 -38.64 8.61 -15.54
C LEU A 27 -39.17 9.09 -14.19
N GLY A 28 -40.25 8.44 -13.74
CA GLY A 28 -40.83 8.66 -12.43
C GLY A 28 -39.82 8.33 -11.34
N TRP A 29 -39.31 9.36 -10.68
CA TRP A 29 -38.62 9.23 -9.41
C TRP A 29 -39.64 8.85 -8.34
N ARG A 30 -39.92 7.55 -8.19
CA ARG A 30 -40.53 7.06 -6.95
C ARG A 30 -39.54 7.35 -5.82
N LYS A 31 -39.93 8.20 -4.88
CA LYS A 31 -39.30 8.30 -3.56
C LYS A 31 -39.20 6.88 -3.00
N ALA A 32 -37.99 6.38 -2.82
CA ALA A 32 -37.78 5.10 -2.16
C ALA A 32 -38.17 5.26 -0.69
N ASP A 33 -39.18 4.49 -0.29
CA ASP A 33 -39.70 4.41 1.07
C ASP A 33 -38.61 4.23 2.13
N HIS A 34 -38.84 4.87 3.27
CA HIS A 34 -38.19 4.63 4.55
C HIS A 34 -38.09 3.12 4.83
N ARG A 35 -36.88 2.53 4.73
CA ARG A 35 -36.65 1.11 5.02
C ARG A 35 -36.25 0.90 6.48
N ASN A 36 -37.20 0.32 7.21
CA ASN A 36 -37.10 -0.73 8.23
C ASN A 36 -35.74 -0.92 8.95
N PRO A 37 -35.65 -0.66 10.27
CA PRO A 37 -34.42 -0.78 11.06
C PRO A 37 -33.95 -2.23 11.37
N ASP A 38 -34.75 -3.27 11.07
CA ASP A 38 -34.40 -4.66 11.39
C ASP A 38 -33.76 -5.45 10.24
N ARG A 39 -33.22 -4.79 9.21
CA ARG A 39 -32.61 -5.51 8.08
C ARG A 39 -31.15 -5.83 8.37
N PRO A 40 -30.75 -7.12 8.53
CA PRO A 40 -29.35 -7.46 8.70
C PRO A 40 -28.54 -7.01 7.47
N ALA A 41 -27.36 -6.46 7.73
CA ALA A 41 -26.42 -5.94 6.73
C ALA A 41 -25.87 -7.07 5.84
N GLY A 42 -26.70 -7.58 4.93
CA GLY A 42 -26.32 -8.56 3.94
C GLY A 42 -25.28 -7.99 2.96
N PRO A 43 -24.48 -8.86 2.31
CA PRO A 43 -23.53 -8.43 1.30
C PRO A 43 -24.25 -7.65 0.21
N VAL A 44 -23.64 -6.56 -0.27
CA VAL A 44 -24.10 -5.76 -1.41
C VAL A 44 -24.51 -6.75 -2.50
N ARG A 45 -25.82 -6.83 -2.79
CA ARG A 45 -26.34 -7.74 -3.82
C ARG A 45 -25.57 -7.46 -5.10
N ARG A 46 -24.82 -8.47 -5.57
CA ARG A 46 -24.40 -8.50 -6.98
C ARG A 46 -25.69 -8.59 -7.79
N ASP A 47 -26.11 -7.50 -8.40
CA ASP A 47 -27.21 -7.53 -9.35
C ASP A 47 -26.86 -8.51 -10.48
N PRO A 48 -27.78 -9.42 -10.89
CA PRO A 48 -27.50 -10.44 -11.90
C PRO A 48 -27.19 -9.92 -13.31
N GLY A 49 -27.33 -8.61 -13.56
CA GLY A 49 -26.96 -7.94 -14.81
C GLY A 49 -25.78 -6.98 -14.67
N GLY A 50 -24.93 -7.18 -13.65
CA GLY A 50 -24.00 -6.20 -13.09
C GLY A 50 -23.10 -5.46 -14.08
N TYR A 51 -23.54 -4.28 -14.51
CA TYR A 51 -22.65 -3.24 -14.99
C TYR A 51 -21.69 -2.88 -13.84
N ARG A 52 -20.38 -3.09 -14.04
CA ARG A 52 -19.37 -2.61 -13.10
C ARG A 52 -19.18 -1.12 -13.34
N THR A 53 -19.97 -0.30 -12.65
CA THR A 53 -19.76 1.15 -12.64
C THR A 53 -18.51 1.46 -11.83
N GLY A 54 -17.46 1.92 -12.50
CA GLY A 54 -16.26 2.45 -11.85
C GLY A 54 -16.28 3.97 -11.91
N LEU A 55 -16.33 4.62 -10.75
CA LEU A 55 -16.16 6.08 -10.67
C LEU A 55 -14.66 6.41 -10.75
N ARG A 56 -14.28 7.37 -11.61
CA ARG A 56 -12.90 7.83 -11.76
C ARG A 56 -12.86 9.34 -11.80
N GLU A 57 -11.76 9.91 -11.31
CA GLU A 57 -11.48 11.33 -11.45
C GLU A 57 -11.27 11.69 -12.93
N SER A 58 -11.71 12.87 -13.33
CA SER A 58 -11.56 13.40 -14.70
C SER A 58 -10.11 13.41 -15.18
N GLY A 59 -9.16 13.73 -14.30
CA GLY A 59 -7.72 13.70 -14.60
C GLY A 59 -7.22 12.31 -15.01
N THR A 60 -7.85 11.24 -14.50
CA THR A 60 -7.52 9.86 -14.85
C THR A 60 -8.01 9.51 -16.25
N ALA A 61 -9.17 10.02 -16.67
CA ALA A 61 -9.67 9.83 -18.03
C ALA A 61 -8.76 10.51 -19.07
N VAL A 62 -8.31 11.75 -18.78
CA VAL A 62 -7.36 12.48 -19.65
C VAL A 62 -6.01 11.75 -19.73
N ALA A 63 -5.49 11.27 -18.60
CA ALA A 63 -4.27 10.48 -18.57
C ALA A 63 -4.38 9.16 -19.35
N ALA A 64 -5.50 8.45 -19.22
CA ALA A 64 -5.76 7.21 -19.95
C ALA A 64 -5.82 7.44 -21.46
N LYS A 65 -6.50 8.51 -21.90
CA LYS A 65 -6.54 8.90 -23.31
C LYS A 65 -5.13 9.13 -23.86
N ARG A 66 -4.30 9.89 -23.14
CA ARG A 66 -2.92 10.19 -23.56
C ARG A 66 -2.04 8.96 -23.62
N ALA A 67 -2.18 8.04 -22.66
CA ALA A 67 -1.41 6.81 -22.64
C ALA A 67 -1.79 5.86 -23.78
N ILE A 68 -3.09 5.69 -24.05
CA ILE A 68 -3.59 4.71 -25.03
C ILE A 68 -3.57 5.25 -26.45
N ILE A 69 -4.06 6.48 -26.66
CA ILE A 69 -4.22 7.06 -28.00
C ILE A 69 -2.95 7.78 -28.43
N ASP A 70 -2.38 8.62 -27.55
CA ASP A 70 -1.25 9.47 -27.91
C ASP A 70 0.12 8.79 -27.66
N GLY A 71 0.13 7.61 -27.02
CA GLY A 71 1.36 6.90 -26.66
C GLY A 71 2.23 7.63 -25.63
N VAL A 72 1.69 8.64 -24.94
CA VAL A 72 2.43 9.46 -23.98
C VAL A 72 2.24 8.91 -22.57
N PRO A 73 3.32 8.48 -21.88
CA PRO A 73 3.22 8.04 -20.49
C PRO A 73 2.83 9.21 -19.57
N LEU A 74 2.38 8.90 -18.35
CA LEU A 74 1.99 9.92 -17.38
C LEU A 74 3.23 10.71 -16.89
N THR A 75 3.57 11.77 -17.61
CA THR A 75 4.71 12.66 -17.31
C THR A 75 4.28 13.91 -16.55
N HIS A 76 3.04 14.35 -16.72
CA HIS A 76 2.50 15.58 -16.13
C HIS A 76 1.08 15.37 -15.63
N ARG A 77 0.69 16.15 -14.63
CA ARG A 77 -0.66 16.17 -14.06
C ARG A 77 -1.18 17.61 -14.01
N ILE A 78 -2.48 17.74 -14.22
CA ILE A 78 -3.16 19.02 -14.02
C ILE A 78 -3.36 19.19 -12.52
N VAL A 79 -2.83 20.27 -11.97
CA VAL A 79 -2.93 20.62 -10.55
C VAL A 79 -3.67 21.94 -10.43
N THR A 80 -4.70 21.97 -9.60
CA THR A 80 -5.43 23.19 -9.25
C THR A 80 -4.67 23.90 -8.13
N LEU A 81 -4.25 25.14 -8.35
CA LEU A 81 -3.67 26.00 -7.32
C LEU A 81 -4.74 26.99 -6.89
N THR A 82 -5.15 26.96 -5.62
CA THR A 82 -6.27 27.78 -5.12
C THR A 82 -6.07 28.20 -3.67
N GLY A 83 -6.85 29.17 -3.22
CA GLY A 83 -6.81 29.74 -1.87
C GLY A 83 -6.46 31.23 -1.89
N GLU A 84 -6.97 31.98 -0.92
CA GLU A 84 -6.82 33.43 -0.84
C GLU A 84 -5.38 33.91 -0.62
N ALA A 85 -4.48 33.03 -0.14
CA ALA A 85 -3.06 33.37 0.02
C ALA A 85 -2.29 33.43 -1.31
N LEU A 86 -2.90 32.99 -2.43
CA LEU A 86 -2.29 33.03 -3.75
C LEU A 86 -2.70 34.29 -4.52
N ALA A 87 -1.73 34.98 -5.11
CA ALA A 87 -2.00 36.11 -5.98
C ALA A 87 -2.74 35.71 -7.27
N SER A 88 -2.49 34.50 -7.79
CA SER A 88 -3.10 34.01 -9.03
C SER A 88 -3.57 32.55 -8.94
N PRO A 89 -4.77 32.30 -8.39
CA PRO A 89 -5.42 30.98 -8.42
C PRO A 89 -5.65 30.50 -9.86
N GLN A 90 -5.15 29.31 -10.21
CA GLN A 90 -5.22 28.79 -11.56
C GLN A 90 -4.97 27.28 -11.64
N ASN A 91 -5.37 26.67 -12.75
CA ASN A 91 -5.03 25.29 -13.09
C ASN A 91 -3.72 25.27 -13.88
N VAL A 92 -2.72 24.55 -13.38
CA VAL A 92 -1.42 24.40 -14.03
C VAL A 92 -1.18 22.97 -14.46
N THR A 93 -0.46 22.78 -15.57
CA THR A 93 0.07 21.47 -15.94
C THR A 93 1.49 21.37 -15.41
N ALA A 94 1.71 20.46 -14.45
CA ALA A 94 2.99 20.33 -13.77
C ALA A 94 3.59 18.93 -13.98
N CYS A 95 4.89 18.86 -14.18
CA CYS A 95 5.62 17.60 -14.34
C CYS A 95 5.66 16.85 -13.02
N LEU A 96 5.45 15.53 -13.05
CA LEU A 96 5.65 14.70 -11.87
C LEU A 96 7.08 14.86 -11.33
N GLY A 97 7.23 14.97 -10.02
CA GLY A 97 8.51 15.27 -9.38
C GLY A 97 8.78 16.75 -9.12
N THR A 98 7.98 17.67 -9.69
CA THR A 98 8.13 19.12 -9.43
C THR A 98 7.85 19.42 -7.95
N PRO A 99 8.71 20.15 -7.22
CA PRO A 99 8.46 20.44 -5.81
C PRO A 99 7.25 21.38 -5.65
N ILE A 100 6.52 21.23 -4.55
CA ILE A 100 5.35 22.07 -4.25
C ILE A 100 5.74 23.55 -4.15
N THR A 101 6.93 23.86 -3.59
CA THR A 101 7.49 25.22 -3.55
C THR A 101 7.47 25.90 -4.93
N ALA A 102 7.92 25.21 -5.99
CA ALA A 102 7.98 25.79 -7.32
C ALA A 102 6.59 26.17 -7.87
N LEU A 103 5.56 25.38 -7.56
CA LEU A 103 4.18 25.67 -7.97
C LEU A 103 3.57 26.82 -7.17
N LEU A 104 3.83 26.87 -5.87
CA LEU A 104 3.36 27.96 -5.00
C LEU A 104 4.02 29.29 -5.36
N THR A 105 5.33 29.29 -5.64
CA THR A 105 6.04 30.47 -6.13
C THR A 105 5.48 30.91 -7.48
N HIS A 106 5.15 29.98 -8.38
CA HIS A 106 4.53 30.30 -9.67
C HIS A 106 3.16 30.98 -9.52
N ALA A 107 2.36 30.57 -8.54
CA ALA A 107 1.06 31.19 -8.25
C ALA A 107 1.15 32.51 -7.46
N GLY A 108 2.35 32.88 -6.98
CA GLY A 108 2.57 34.08 -6.17
C GLY A 108 2.02 33.93 -4.75
N LEU A 109 2.51 32.94 -4.00
CA LEU A 109 2.12 32.74 -2.60
C LEU A 109 2.59 33.92 -1.73
N ASN A 110 1.62 34.59 -1.11
CA ASN A 110 1.86 35.56 -0.04
C ASN A 110 1.85 34.82 1.29
N ALA A 111 3.02 34.44 1.80
CA ALA A 111 3.14 33.66 3.01
C ALA A 111 2.74 34.47 4.25
N ALA A 112 1.60 34.13 4.85
CA ALA A 112 1.21 34.60 6.18
C ALA A 112 2.03 33.89 7.28
N PRO A 113 2.20 34.50 8.46
CA PRO A 113 2.73 33.79 9.62
C PRO A 113 1.80 32.61 9.93
N GLN A 114 2.33 31.38 9.83
CA GLN A 114 1.59 30.10 9.96
C GLN A 114 0.73 29.69 8.74
N GLN A 115 1.11 30.10 7.53
CA GLN A 115 0.47 29.62 6.31
C GLN A 115 0.46 28.08 6.22
N ARG A 116 -0.73 27.48 6.27
CA ARG A 116 -0.91 26.04 6.02
C ARG A 116 -1.03 25.81 4.52
N ILE A 117 -0.40 24.75 4.01
CA ILE A 117 -0.59 24.29 2.64
C ILE A 117 -1.26 22.92 2.71
N ILE A 118 -2.40 22.80 2.05
CA ILE A 118 -3.20 21.58 2.02
C ILE A 118 -2.99 20.92 0.65
N HIS A 119 -2.50 19.70 0.65
CA HIS A 119 -2.47 18.85 -0.53
C HIS A 119 -3.80 18.12 -0.65
N GLY A 120 -4.53 18.39 -1.72
CA GLY A 120 -5.90 17.95 -1.94
C GLY A 120 -6.91 19.09 -1.84
N GLY A 121 -8.18 18.74 -1.64
CA GLY A 121 -9.27 19.69 -1.40
C GLY A 121 -9.47 19.98 0.09
N PRO A 122 -10.39 20.89 0.46
CA PRO A 122 -10.64 21.27 1.85
C PRO A 122 -11.13 20.11 2.73
N MET A 123 -11.82 19.13 2.15
CA MET A 123 -12.39 17.98 2.88
C MET A 123 -11.45 16.77 2.94
N MET A 124 -10.80 16.47 1.82
CA MET A 124 -9.98 15.25 1.64
C MET A 124 -8.49 15.48 1.92
N GLY A 125 -8.06 16.73 1.84
CA GLY A 125 -6.66 17.07 1.84
C GLY A 125 -5.99 16.85 3.19
N PHE A 126 -4.67 16.92 3.16
CA PHE A 126 -3.84 16.90 4.36
C PHE A 126 -2.85 18.06 4.33
N ALA A 127 -2.50 18.56 5.50
CA ALA A 127 -1.48 19.59 5.62
C ALA A 127 -0.12 19.01 5.25
N VAL A 128 0.60 19.69 4.35
CA VAL A 128 1.94 19.31 3.93
C VAL A 128 2.94 19.87 4.94
N SER A 129 3.80 19.00 5.48
CA SER A 129 4.85 19.39 6.43
C SER A 129 6.08 20.01 5.74
N ASP A 130 6.47 19.46 4.59
CA ASP A 130 7.62 19.94 3.81
C ASP A 130 7.20 20.35 2.39
N LEU A 131 7.39 21.61 2.05
CA LEU A 131 7.04 22.18 0.75
C LEU A 131 7.96 21.71 -0.38
N ASN A 132 9.11 21.10 -0.07
CA ASN A 132 9.98 20.50 -1.08
C ASN A 132 9.49 19.11 -1.53
N THR A 133 8.43 18.59 -0.91
CA THR A 133 7.78 17.34 -1.34
C THR A 133 7.38 17.44 -2.82
N PRO A 134 7.73 16.44 -3.65
CA PRO A 134 7.39 16.46 -5.06
C PRO A 134 5.90 16.23 -5.28
N ILE A 135 5.36 16.85 -6.33
CA ILE A 135 4.04 16.47 -6.84
C ILE A 135 4.10 15.08 -7.45
N THR A 136 3.06 14.30 -7.20
CA THR A 136 2.97 12.90 -7.63
C THR A 136 1.69 12.70 -8.45
N LYS A 137 1.50 11.47 -8.94
CA LYS A 137 0.28 11.08 -9.67
C LYS A 137 -1.00 11.19 -8.85
N ILE A 138 -0.96 11.51 -7.56
CA ILE A 138 -2.16 11.72 -6.73
C ILE A 138 -2.41 13.19 -6.42
N THR A 139 -1.48 14.08 -6.78
CA THR A 139 -1.64 15.52 -6.56
C THR A 139 -2.64 16.11 -7.55
N ASN A 140 -3.82 16.48 -7.07
CA ASN A 140 -4.87 17.12 -7.87
C ASN A 140 -5.03 18.61 -7.58
N CYS A 141 -4.89 18.99 -6.31
CA CYS A 141 -5.14 20.33 -5.83
C CYS A 141 -4.11 20.68 -4.76
N LEU A 142 -3.65 21.93 -4.76
CA LEU A 142 -2.88 22.53 -3.69
C LEU A 142 -3.65 23.77 -3.23
N LEU A 143 -4.08 23.75 -1.98
CA LEU A 143 -4.87 24.79 -1.36
C LEU A 143 -4.02 25.54 -0.35
N ALA A 144 -3.90 26.86 -0.52
CA ALA A 144 -3.20 27.76 0.39
C ALA A 144 -4.23 28.74 0.99
N PRO A 145 -4.98 28.31 2.02
CA PRO A 145 -6.06 29.12 2.57
C PRO A 145 -5.54 30.17 3.54
N THR A 146 -6.24 31.30 3.63
CA THR A 146 -6.03 32.25 4.72
C THR A 146 -6.68 31.73 6.02
N PRO A 147 -6.30 32.23 7.20
CA PRO A 147 -6.99 31.93 8.46
C PRO A 147 -8.48 32.31 8.44
N THR A 148 -8.86 33.28 7.61
CA THR A 148 -10.26 33.70 7.39
C THR A 148 -11.02 32.69 6.54
N GLU A 149 -10.40 32.19 5.46
CA GLU A 149 -11.01 31.20 4.55
C GLU A 149 -11.16 29.82 5.21
N LEU A 150 -10.11 29.36 5.91
CA LEU A 150 -10.14 28.10 6.66
C LEU A 150 -9.57 28.33 8.07
N PRO A 151 -10.42 28.61 9.06
CA PRO A 151 -9.98 28.81 10.43
C PRO A 151 -9.29 27.57 10.99
N LEU A 152 -8.48 27.78 12.02
CA LEU A 152 -7.92 26.68 12.79
C LEU A 152 -9.08 25.97 13.50
N PRO A 153 -9.18 24.63 13.40
CA PRO A 153 -10.20 23.89 14.13
C PRO A 153 -10.01 24.13 15.65
N GLU A 154 -11.11 24.29 16.38
CA GLU A 154 -11.06 24.36 17.84
C GLU A 154 -10.55 23.01 18.39
N PRO A 155 -9.99 22.99 19.61
CA PRO A 155 -9.66 21.74 20.27
C PRO A 155 -10.88 20.81 20.33
N ALA A 156 -10.65 19.53 20.02
CA ALA A 156 -11.70 18.53 19.98
C ALA A 156 -12.41 18.42 21.34
N LYS A 157 -13.74 18.56 21.31
CA LYS A 157 -14.61 18.38 22.48
C LYS A 157 -14.99 16.90 22.62
N PRO A 158 -15.38 16.43 23.83
CA PRO A 158 -15.84 15.06 24.00
C PRO A 158 -17.07 14.76 23.11
N CYS A 159 -17.17 13.51 22.65
CA CYS A 159 -18.28 13.08 21.82
C CYS A 159 -19.58 13.05 22.62
N ILE A 160 -20.59 13.82 22.18
CA ILE A 160 -21.93 13.87 22.79
C ILE A 160 -22.91 12.82 22.22
N ARG A 161 -22.41 11.91 21.38
CA ARG A 161 -23.18 10.84 20.74
C ARG A 161 -24.42 11.28 19.94
N CYS A 162 -24.34 12.41 19.22
CA CYS A 162 -25.45 12.99 18.46
C CYS A 162 -25.89 12.25 17.17
N GLY A 163 -25.20 11.21 16.71
CA GLY A 163 -25.59 10.42 15.52
C GLY A 163 -25.33 11.04 14.14
N HIS A 164 -25.09 12.35 14.03
CA HIS A 164 -24.99 13.07 12.74
C HIS A 164 -23.92 12.51 11.78
N CYS A 165 -22.83 11.97 12.35
CA CYS A 165 -21.76 11.36 11.55
C CYS A 165 -22.21 10.13 10.76
N ALA A 166 -23.18 9.36 11.25
CA ALA A 166 -23.70 8.18 10.57
C ALA A 166 -24.60 8.58 9.39
N GLU A 167 -25.45 9.58 9.57
CA GLU A 167 -26.34 10.10 8.53
C GLU A 167 -25.58 10.72 7.37
N ALA A 168 -24.48 11.44 7.65
CA ALA A 168 -23.65 12.06 6.62
C ALA A 168 -22.72 11.07 5.88
N CYS A 169 -22.65 9.80 6.30
CA CYS A 169 -21.67 8.87 5.75
C CYS A 169 -22.13 8.30 4.40
N PRO A 170 -21.43 8.56 3.28
CA PRO A 170 -21.82 8.02 1.97
C PRO A 170 -21.63 6.51 1.87
N ALA A 171 -20.78 5.93 2.72
CA ALA A 171 -20.53 4.49 2.79
C ALA A 171 -21.46 3.75 3.78
N SER A 172 -22.39 4.47 4.44
CA SER A 172 -23.31 3.90 5.45
C SER A 172 -22.60 3.11 6.57
N LEU A 173 -21.42 3.60 6.99
CA LEU A 173 -20.69 3.04 8.13
C LEU A 173 -21.21 3.63 9.46
N LEU A 174 -20.68 3.13 10.58
CA LEU A 174 -20.94 3.66 11.93
C LEU A 174 -19.69 4.38 12.47
N PRO A 175 -19.44 5.66 12.11
CA PRO A 175 -18.23 6.37 12.51
C PRO A 175 -18.06 6.47 14.03
N GLN A 176 -19.17 6.55 14.78
CA GLN A 176 -19.13 6.61 16.23
C GLN A 176 -18.46 5.36 16.83
N GLN A 177 -18.83 4.16 16.40
CA GLN A 177 -18.22 2.92 16.88
C GLN A 177 -16.76 2.82 16.43
N LEU A 178 -16.49 3.07 15.14
CA LEU A 178 -15.14 3.08 14.59
C LEU A 178 -14.21 4.04 15.34
N TYR A 179 -14.72 5.19 15.79
CA TYR A 179 -13.94 6.15 16.56
C TYR A 179 -13.50 5.58 17.92
N TRP A 180 -14.40 4.92 18.64
CA TRP A 180 -14.07 4.32 19.93
C TRP A 180 -13.07 3.17 19.77
N TYR A 181 -13.24 2.30 18.78
CA TYR A 181 -12.29 1.22 18.49
C TYR A 181 -10.93 1.75 18.01
N ALA A 182 -10.91 2.78 17.16
CA ALA A 182 -9.67 3.43 16.73
C ALA A 182 -8.94 4.11 17.90
N ARG A 183 -9.66 4.70 18.84
CA ARG A 183 -9.09 5.29 20.06
C ARG A 183 -8.55 4.21 21.01
N ALA A 184 -9.23 3.08 21.11
CA ALA A 184 -8.79 1.91 21.89
C ALA A 184 -7.65 1.12 21.22
N LYS A 185 -7.34 1.40 19.95
CA LYS A 185 -6.40 0.65 19.10
C LYS A 185 -6.78 -0.83 18.93
N ASP A 186 -8.08 -1.12 18.97
CA ASP A 186 -8.62 -2.46 18.79
C ASP A 186 -8.74 -2.79 17.29
N GLN A 187 -7.74 -3.50 16.75
CA GLN A 187 -7.67 -3.81 15.33
C GLN A 187 -8.71 -4.84 14.88
N GLU A 188 -9.11 -5.75 15.77
CA GLU A 188 -10.04 -6.84 15.45
C GLU A 188 -11.44 -6.27 15.24
N GLN A 189 -11.92 -5.45 16.18
CA GLN A 189 -13.21 -4.79 16.03
C GLN A 189 -13.23 -3.82 14.84
N LEU A 190 -12.13 -3.11 14.56
CA LEU A 190 -12.06 -2.25 13.38
C LEU A 190 -12.20 -3.02 12.06
N ALA A 191 -11.64 -4.22 11.99
CA ALA A 191 -11.78 -5.10 10.83
C ALA A 191 -13.22 -5.61 10.70
N GLU A 192 -13.83 -6.04 11.81
CA GLU A 192 -15.22 -6.50 11.85
C GLU A 192 -16.20 -5.40 11.39
N HIS A 193 -15.96 -4.16 11.83
CA HIS A 193 -16.74 -2.97 11.44
C HIS A 193 -16.33 -2.36 10.09
N ARG A 194 -15.56 -3.11 9.27
CA ARG A 194 -15.18 -2.75 7.89
C ARG A 194 -14.54 -1.38 7.76
N LEU A 195 -13.58 -1.05 8.62
CA LEU A 195 -12.82 0.21 8.54
C LEU A 195 -12.24 0.46 7.13
N PHE A 196 -11.87 -0.59 6.39
CA PHE A 196 -11.31 -0.48 5.05
C PHE A 196 -12.30 0.03 3.98
N ASP A 197 -13.60 -0.07 4.21
CA ASP A 197 -14.63 0.49 3.32
C ASP A 197 -14.74 2.03 3.46
N CYS A 198 -14.17 2.60 4.52
CA CYS A 198 -14.13 4.04 4.70
C CYS A 198 -13.27 4.68 3.60
N ILE A 199 -13.86 5.56 2.77
CA ILE A 199 -13.13 6.27 1.71
C ILE A 199 -12.42 7.55 2.19
N GLU A 200 -12.37 7.78 3.50
CA GLU A 200 -11.72 8.95 4.13
C GLU A 200 -12.30 10.30 3.67
N CYS A 201 -13.60 10.33 3.33
CA CYS A 201 -14.30 11.46 2.70
C CYS A 201 -14.31 12.79 3.49
N GLY A 202 -14.01 12.78 4.79
CA GLY A 202 -14.08 13.98 5.64
C GLY A 202 -15.49 14.38 6.12
N ALA A 203 -16.56 13.85 5.50
CA ALA A 203 -17.93 14.27 5.79
C ALA A 203 -18.32 14.14 7.28
N CYS A 204 -17.92 13.04 7.92
CA CYS A 204 -18.21 12.79 9.34
C CYS A 204 -17.50 13.78 10.29
N ALA A 205 -16.31 14.25 9.94
CA ALA A 205 -15.56 15.21 10.75
C ALA A 205 -16.15 16.63 10.60
N TYR A 206 -16.59 16.97 9.38
CA TYR A 206 -17.18 18.28 9.09
C TYR A 206 -18.52 18.52 9.81
N VAL A 207 -19.41 17.52 9.84
CA VAL A 207 -20.72 17.64 10.51
C VAL A 207 -20.66 17.48 12.04
N CYS A 208 -19.49 17.19 12.61
CA CYS A 208 -19.36 16.88 14.02
C CYS A 208 -19.46 18.17 14.87
N PRO A 209 -20.45 18.32 15.76
CA PRO A 209 -20.56 19.50 16.62
C PRO A 209 -19.40 19.60 17.63
N SER A 210 -18.78 18.46 17.98
CA SER A 210 -17.61 18.40 18.85
C SER A 210 -16.27 18.63 18.13
N GLN A 211 -16.29 18.88 16.81
CA GLN A 211 -15.10 19.08 15.97
C GLN A 211 -14.03 17.98 16.10
N ILE A 212 -14.46 16.73 16.29
CA ILE A 212 -13.54 15.60 16.43
C ILE A 212 -12.95 15.25 15.06
N PRO A 213 -11.60 15.16 14.92
CA PRO A 213 -10.95 14.84 13.65
C PRO A 213 -11.02 13.34 13.32
N LEU A 214 -12.24 12.81 13.13
CA LEU A 214 -12.52 11.38 12.94
C LEU A 214 -11.66 10.73 11.85
N VAL A 215 -11.49 11.40 10.71
CA VAL A 215 -10.72 10.86 9.58
C VAL A 215 -9.24 10.67 9.93
N GLN A 216 -8.66 11.50 10.80
CA GLN A 216 -7.27 11.33 11.22
C GLN A 216 -7.08 10.06 12.04
N TYR A 217 -8.03 9.75 12.94
CA TYR A 217 -8.03 8.49 13.68
C TYR A 217 -8.16 7.27 12.75
N TYR A 218 -9.03 7.34 11.74
CA TYR A 218 -9.20 6.24 10.79
C TYR A 218 -7.98 6.04 9.91
N ARG A 219 -7.34 7.12 9.44
CA ARG A 219 -6.09 7.06 8.68
C ARG A 219 -4.98 6.41 9.51
N ALA A 220 -4.83 6.83 10.77
CA ALA A 220 -3.86 6.25 11.69
C ALA A 220 -4.15 4.76 11.95
N ALA A 221 -5.40 4.40 12.20
CA ALA A 221 -5.81 3.01 12.43
C ALA A 221 -5.59 2.11 11.21
N LYS A 222 -5.93 2.56 10.00
CA LYS A 222 -5.62 1.83 8.76
C LYS A 222 -4.11 1.69 8.54
N GLY A 223 -3.33 2.70 8.88
CA GLY A 223 -1.87 2.64 8.86
C GLY A 223 -1.35 1.53 9.78
N GLN A 224 -1.80 1.52 11.04
CA GLN A 224 -1.41 0.51 12.03
C GLN A 224 -1.78 -0.92 11.61
N ILE A 225 -2.96 -1.12 11.00
CA ILE A 225 -3.36 -2.45 10.51
C ILE A 225 -2.48 -2.86 9.32
N ARG A 226 -2.17 -1.94 8.40
CA ARG A 226 -1.25 -2.23 7.27
C ARG A 226 0.16 -2.57 7.75
N ASP A 227 0.64 -1.87 8.77
CA ASP A 227 1.96 -2.12 9.35
C ASP A 227 1.98 -3.51 10.03
N SER A 228 0.94 -3.85 10.78
CA SER A 228 0.83 -5.17 11.43
C SER A 228 0.68 -6.31 10.42
N GLU A 229 -0.08 -6.11 9.34
CA GLU A 229 -0.17 -7.05 8.21
C GLU A 229 1.18 -7.22 7.49
N GLN A 230 1.93 -6.12 7.29
CA GLN A 230 3.22 -6.17 6.65
C GLN A 230 4.25 -6.92 7.52
N GLU A 231 4.24 -6.71 8.83
CA GLU A 231 5.10 -7.43 9.77
C GLU A 231 4.77 -8.92 9.80
N LYS A 232 3.48 -9.28 9.89
CA LYS A 232 3.03 -10.68 9.79
C LYS A 232 3.50 -11.33 8.49
N ARG A 233 3.31 -10.66 7.36
CA ARG A 233 3.77 -11.17 6.06
C ARG A 233 5.28 -11.33 5.98
N ARG A 234 6.07 -10.43 6.58
CA ARG A 234 7.54 -10.57 6.66
C ARG A 234 7.92 -11.77 7.53
N SER A 235 7.23 -11.98 8.64
CA SER A 235 7.42 -13.14 9.53
C SER A 235 7.08 -14.46 8.81
N ASP A 236 5.93 -14.53 8.16
CA ASP A 236 5.49 -15.71 7.40
C ASP A 236 6.49 -16.05 6.28
N ASN A 237 6.91 -15.06 5.49
CA ASN A 237 7.92 -15.26 4.45
C ASN A 237 9.26 -15.75 5.02
N SER A 238 9.64 -15.31 6.22
CA SER A 238 10.86 -15.76 6.91
C SER A 238 10.72 -17.22 7.36
N ARG A 239 9.57 -17.57 7.94
CA ARG A 239 9.23 -18.94 8.35
C ARG A 239 9.26 -19.90 7.17
N GLU A 240 8.59 -19.54 6.07
CA GLU A 240 8.58 -20.35 4.83
C GLU A 240 9.99 -20.59 4.29
N ARG A 241 10.85 -19.57 4.30
CA ARG A 241 12.26 -19.70 3.88
C ARG A 241 13.06 -20.62 4.80
N PHE A 242 12.80 -20.56 6.11
CA PHE A 242 13.47 -21.40 7.10
C PHE A 242 13.03 -22.86 6.96
N GLU A 243 11.74 -23.11 6.87
CA GLU A 243 11.16 -24.45 6.67
C GLU A 243 11.68 -25.06 5.36
N ALA A 244 11.67 -24.30 4.25
CA ALA A 244 12.22 -24.76 2.98
C ALA A 244 13.72 -25.07 3.06
N ARG A 245 14.49 -24.39 3.92
CA ARG A 245 15.91 -24.68 4.15
C ARG A 245 16.11 -25.95 4.97
N GLN A 246 15.29 -26.17 6.00
CA GLN A 246 15.34 -27.39 6.81
C GLN A 246 15.06 -28.62 5.96
N VAL A 247 13.99 -28.59 5.15
CA VAL A 247 13.66 -29.70 4.23
C VAL A 247 14.83 -30.00 3.29
N ARG A 248 15.49 -28.99 2.70
CA ARG A 248 16.68 -29.23 1.86
C ARG A 248 17.81 -29.91 2.63
N LEU A 249 18.13 -29.43 3.82
CA LEU A 249 19.19 -30.01 4.65
C LEU A 249 18.88 -31.46 5.07
N GLU A 250 17.62 -31.74 5.43
CA GLU A 250 17.14 -33.09 5.77
C GLU A 250 17.22 -34.03 4.55
N THR A 251 16.81 -33.57 3.36
CA THR A 251 16.95 -34.38 2.13
C THR A 251 18.41 -34.66 1.79
N GLU A 252 19.29 -33.66 1.89
CA GLU A 252 20.72 -33.85 1.65
C GLU A 252 21.37 -34.77 2.70
N ALA A 253 20.96 -34.68 3.96
CA ALA A 253 21.44 -35.55 5.04
C ALA A 253 20.97 -37.00 4.82
N ALA A 254 19.69 -37.21 4.51
CA ALA A 254 19.13 -38.51 4.20
C ALA A 254 19.81 -39.15 2.97
N GLU A 255 20.07 -38.37 1.92
CA GLU A 255 20.83 -38.85 0.75
C GLU A 255 22.27 -39.23 1.13
N ARG A 256 22.95 -38.43 1.97
CA ARG A 256 24.31 -38.73 2.45
C ARG A 256 24.33 -39.99 3.31
N GLU A 257 23.34 -40.18 4.17
CA GLU A 257 23.18 -41.38 4.99
C GLU A 257 22.86 -42.61 4.14
N ALA A 258 21.95 -42.52 3.18
CA ALA A 258 21.66 -43.58 2.22
C ALA A 258 22.90 -43.96 1.40
N LYS A 259 23.68 -42.98 0.91
CA LYS A 259 24.96 -43.21 0.23
C LYS A 259 25.98 -43.89 1.15
N ARG A 260 26.06 -43.52 2.43
CA ARG A 260 26.95 -44.15 3.43
C ARG A 260 26.51 -45.58 3.75
N ALA A 261 25.22 -45.82 3.92
CA ALA A 261 24.64 -47.15 4.17
C ALA A 261 24.85 -48.07 2.97
N ALA A 262 24.62 -47.60 1.75
CA ALA A 262 24.89 -48.34 0.52
C ALA A 262 26.38 -48.69 0.37
N ARG A 263 27.30 -47.75 0.71
CA ARG A 263 28.74 -48.03 0.74
C ARG A 263 29.12 -49.09 1.77
N LYS A 264 28.53 -49.04 2.98
CA LYS A 264 28.74 -50.06 4.03
C LYS A 264 28.19 -51.43 3.62
N ALA A 265 26.98 -51.48 3.07
CA ALA A 265 26.37 -52.72 2.59
C ALA A 265 27.18 -53.34 1.43
N ALA A 266 27.65 -52.53 0.48
CA ALA A 266 28.52 -52.99 -0.61
C ALA A 266 29.91 -53.43 -0.11
N ALA A 267 30.44 -52.83 0.97
CA ALA A 267 31.67 -53.29 1.60
C ALA A 267 31.48 -54.61 2.36
N GLN A 268 30.34 -54.79 3.03
CA GLN A 268 30.00 -56.04 3.72
C GLN A 268 29.69 -57.18 2.76
N SER A 269 29.00 -56.92 1.63
CA SER A 269 28.78 -57.94 0.60
C SER A 269 30.09 -58.33 -0.08
N LYS A 270 30.98 -57.37 -0.35
CA LYS A 270 32.34 -57.67 -0.85
C LYS A 270 33.21 -58.41 0.17
N ALA A 271 33.02 -58.20 1.46
CA ALA A 271 33.68 -58.97 2.51
C ALA A 271 33.09 -60.38 2.69
N ALA A 272 31.81 -60.58 2.34
CA ALA A 272 31.15 -61.88 2.38
C ALA A 272 31.42 -62.75 1.13
N GLU A 273 31.62 -62.13 -0.04
CA GLU A 273 32.01 -62.83 -1.28
C GLU A 273 33.55 -63.00 -1.44
N GLY A 274 34.36 -62.20 -0.73
CA GLY A 274 35.82 -62.25 -0.74
C GLY A 274 36.40 -62.97 0.48
N GLY A 275 36.25 -64.29 0.55
CA GLY A 275 36.96 -65.13 1.52
C GLY A 275 38.46 -65.24 1.22
N ALA A 276 39.26 -64.26 1.64
CA ALA A 276 40.69 -64.36 1.97
C ALA A 276 41.19 -62.97 2.42
N ASP A 277 41.60 -62.84 3.69
CA ASP A 277 42.04 -61.58 4.28
C ASP A 277 43.35 -61.06 3.64
N PRO A 278 43.34 -59.88 2.97
CA PRO A 278 44.56 -59.28 2.42
C PRO A 278 45.57 -58.86 3.51
N ILE A 279 45.14 -58.83 4.78
CA ILE A 279 45.94 -58.48 5.95
C ILE A 279 46.82 -59.67 6.38
N GLN A 280 46.35 -60.91 6.27
CA GLN A 280 47.16 -62.10 6.58
C GLN A 280 48.28 -62.27 5.54
N ALA A 281 48.00 -62.03 4.26
CA ALA A 281 49.00 -62.04 3.18
C ALA A 281 50.04 -60.90 3.30
N ALA A 282 49.74 -59.82 4.01
CA ALA A 282 50.70 -58.75 4.30
C ALA A 282 51.58 -59.06 5.53
N ILE A 283 51.00 -59.70 6.55
CA ILE A 283 51.72 -60.15 7.75
C ILE A 283 52.71 -61.29 7.42
N GLU A 284 52.36 -62.20 6.53
CA GLU A 284 53.27 -63.27 6.08
C GLU A 284 54.44 -62.72 5.24
N ARG A 285 54.21 -61.72 4.40
CA ARG A 285 55.28 -61.02 3.66
C ARG A 285 56.21 -60.21 4.56
N ALA A 286 55.70 -59.63 5.64
CA ALA A 286 56.52 -58.94 6.64
C ALA A 286 57.34 -59.92 7.50
N LYS A 287 56.79 -61.08 7.83
CA LYS A 287 57.51 -62.14 8.56
C LYS A 287 58.59 -62.81 7.71
N ALA A 288 58.36 -63.00 6.40
CA ALA A 288 59.38 -63.50 5.48
C ALA A 288 60.58 -62.54 5.35
N ARG A 289 60.33 -61.22 5.28
CA ARG A 289 61.41 -60.20 5.23
C ARG A 289 62.22 -60.12 6.54
N ASN A 290 61.60 -60.34 7.69
CA ASN A 290 62.32 -60.36 8.97
C ASN A 290 63.12 -61.67 9.18
N ALA A 291 62.66 -62.80 8.64
CA ALA A 291 63.40 -64.06 8.69
C ALA A 291 64.68 -64.00 7.84
N GLU A 292 64.65 -63.33 6.67
CA GLU A 292 65.85 -63.09 5.84
C GLU A 292 66.86 -62.12 6.49
N GLN A 293 66.41 -61.23 7.39
CA GLN A 293 67.30 -60.29 8.09
C GLN A 293 67.98 -60.85 9.34
N THR A 294 67.70 -62.11 9.74
CA THR A 294 68.25 -62.72 10.97
C THR A 294 69.40 -63.70 10.69
N SER A 295 69.87 -63.86 9.45
CA SER A 295 70.91 -64.85 9.08
C SER A 295 72.12 -64.30 8.30
N GLU A 296 72.63 -63.12 8.65
CA GLU A 296 73.98 -62.70 8.25
C GLU A 296 74.76 -62.19 9.48
N PRO A 297 75.76 -62.94 9.98
CA PRO A 297 76.60 -62.53 11.08
C PRO A 297 77.79 -61.67 10.61
N GLU A 298 78.08 -60.70 11.46
CA GLU A 298 79.30 -59.91 11.62
C GLU A 298 80.59 -60.77 11.67
N GLN A 299 81.53 -60.52 10.75
CA GLN A 299 82.98 -60.77 10.97
C GLN A 299 83.83 -59.69 10.26
N THR A 300 84.23 -58.69 11.05
CA THR A 300 85.38 -57.78 10.88
C THR A 300 86.71 -58.58 10.96
N PRO A 301 87.86 -58.09 10.47
CA PRO A 301 88.46 -56.78 10.77
C PRO A 301 88.65 -55.84 9.57
#